data_AF-A0A427G4B3-F1
#
_entry.id   AF-A0A427G4B3-F1
#
_cell.length_a   1.000
_cell.length_b   1.000
_cell.length_c   1.000
_cell.angle_alpha   90.00
_cell.angle_beta   90.00
_cell.angle_gamma   90.00
#
_symmetry.space_group_name_H-M   'P 1'
#
loop_
_entity.id
_entity.type
_entity.pdbx_description
1 polymer ?
#
loop_
_entity_poly.entity_id
_entity_poly.type
_entity_poly.pdbx_seq_one_letter_code
_entity_poly.pdbx_strand_id
1 'polypeptide(L)'
;MKIIALKNLPCYRLHTPKWAITPTSGTGAATQGGRANRKGLEALYLSLEPATAVAEFQQGSPFLPPGLLVSYSSLMTPEATCLATNLPGVIPESG
;
A
#
# COMPACT_ATOMS: atom_id res chain seq x y z
N MET A 1 -8.23 10.24 -18.90
CA MET A 1 -7.31 9.46 -18.06
C MET A 1 -5.99 10.22 -17.95
N LYS A 2 -5.66 10.77 -16.78
CA LYS A 2 -4.43 11.55 -16.57
C LYS A 2 -3.42 10.66 -15.86
N ILE A 3 -2.40 10.21 -16.57
CA ILE A 3 -1.28 9.49 -15.95
C ILE A 3 -0.37 10.56 -15.34
N ILE A 4 -0.33 10.60 -14.01
CA ILE A 4 0.51 11.52 -13.24
C ILE A 4 1.79 10.77 -12.92
N ALA A 5 2.94 11.33 -13.29
CA ALA A 5 4.23 10.79 -12.86
C ALA A 5 4.37 10.99 -11.33
N LEU A 6 4.33 9.91 -10.56
CA LEU A 6 4.40 9.93 -9.09
C LEU A 6 5.85 10.06 -8.60
N LYS A 7 6.56 11.12 -9.01
CA LYS A 7 7.91 11.40 -8.51
C LYS A 7 7.86 12.31 -7.29
N ASN A 8 8.57 11.94 -6.23
CA ASN A 8 8.73 12.71 -4.99
C ASN A 8 7.41 13.06 -4.30
N LEU A 9 6.36 12.25 -4.49
CA LEU A 9 5.11 12.44 -3.75
C LEU A 9 5.18 11.68 -2.43
N PRO A 10 4.67 12.26 -1.33
CA PRO A 10 4.56 11.55 -0.09
C PRO A 10 3.58 10.40 -0.25
N CYS A 11 4.01 9.22 0.18
CA CYS A 11 3.20 8.01 0.23
C CYS A 11 3.19 7.49 1.67
N TYR A 12 2.12 6.81 2.06
CA TYR A 12 1.89 6.38 3.43
C TYR A 12 1.64 4.88 3.48
N ARG A 13 2.19 4.23 4.50
CA ARG A 13 1.94 2.82 4.83
C ARG A 13 1.77 2.68 6.32
N LEU A 14 0.78 1.90 6.74
CA LEU A 14 0.63 1.48 8.12
C LEU A 14 1.25 0.08 8.28
N HIS A 15 2.24 -0.05 9.18
CA HIS A 15 2.93 -1.32 9.43
C HIS A 15 2.40 -2.01 10.67
N THR A 16 2.24 -3.33 10.59
CA THR A 16 2.16 -4.15 11.80
C THR A 16 3.50 -4.07 12.54
N PRO A 17 3.53 -3.84 13.87
CA PRO A 17 4.77 -3.66 14.63
C PRO A 17 5.82 -4.75 14.41
N LYS A 18 5.38 -6.01 14.23
CA LYS A 18 6.25 -7.16 13.93
C LYS A 18 7.14 -6.96 12.69
N TRP A 19 6.67 -6.20 11.70
CA TRP A 19 7.34 -6.03 10.40
C TRP A 19 8.00 -4.65 10.23
N ALA A 20 7.88 -3.76 11.23
CA ALA A 20 8.36 -2.39 11.15
C ALA A 20 9.90 -2.26 11.08
N ILE A 21 10.64 -3.30 11.47
CA ILE A 21 12.11 -3.32 11.44
C ILE A 21 12.70 -3.35 10.01
N THR A 22 11.89 -3.71 9.01
CA THR A 22 12.27 -3.73 7.59
C THR A 22 11.20 -3.02 6.74
N PRO A 23 11.13 -1.67 6.79
CA PRO A 23 9.98 -0.90 6.30
C PRO A 23 9.78 -0.95 4.78
N THR A 24 10.81 -1.30 4.01
CA THR A 24 10.76 -1.43 2.54
C THR A 24 10.60 -2.88 2.08
N SER A 25 10.47 -3.83 2.99
CA SER A 25 10.20 -5.24 2.64
C SER A 25 8.72 -5.45 2.28
N GLY A 26 8.50 -6.29 1.27
CA GLY A 26 7.19 -6.79 0.87
C GLY A 26 6.89 -8.22 1.37
N THR A 27 7.73 -8.79 2.24
CA THR A 27 7.63 -10.20 2.67
C THR A 27 6.29 -10.52 3.35
N GLY A 28 5.74 -9.58 4.13
CA GLY A 28 4.41 -9.73 4.73
C GLY A 28 3.29 -9.87 3.67
N ALA A 29 3.36 -9.05 2.62
CA ALA A 29 2.44 -9.13 1.48
C ALA A 29 2.65 -10.42 0.67
N ALA A 30 3.89 -10.89 0.51
CA ALA A 30 4.15 -12.19 -0.13
C ALA A 30 3.57 -13.37 0.67
N THR A 31 3.59 -13.29 2.00
CA THR A 31 3.06 -14.37 2.86
C THR A 31 1.55 -14.52 2.70
N GLN A 32 0.82 -13.41 2.67
CA GLN A 32 -0.64 -13.41 2.65
C GLN A 32 -1.21 -13.35 1.22
N GLY A 33 -0.50 -12.74 0.28
CA GLY A 33 -1.06 -12.25 -0.97
C GLY A 33 -1.98 -11.04 -0.73
N GLY A 34 -2.53 -10.48 -1.80
CA GLY A 34 -3.49 -9.40 -1.73
C GLY A 34 -4.09 -9.08 -3.09
N ARG A 35 -4.84 -7.98 -3.17
CA ARG A 35 -5.51 -7.58 -4.42
C ARG A 35 -4.50 -7.36 -5.57
N ALA A 36 -3.32 -6.86 -5.23
CA ALA A 36 -2.28 -6.49 -6.18
C ALA A 36 -1.16 -7.54 -6.35
N ASN A 37 -1.11 -8.57 -5.50
CA ASN A 37 -0.01 -9.54 -5.51
C ASN A 37 -0.45 -10.96 -5.14
N ARG A 38 0.12 -11.95 -5.82
CA ARG A 38 -0.06 -13.37 -5.47
C ARG A 38 0.80 -13.73 -4.27
N LYS A 39 0.42 -14.78 -3.53
CA LYS A 39 1.30 -15.36 -2.50
C LYS A 39 2.66 -15.73 -3.10
N GLY A 40 3.72 -15.47 -2.36
CA GLY A 40 5.12 -15.61 -2.78
C GLY A 40 5.70 -14.39 -3.50
N LEU A 41 4.88 -13.43 -3.95
CA LEU A 41 5.35 -12.21 -4.60
C LEU A 41 5.33 -11.04 -3.62
N GLU A 42 6.50 -10.43 -3.40
CA GLU A 42 6.62 -9.25 -2.55
C GLU A 42 5.97 -8.03 -3.21
N ALA A 43 5.25 -7.24 -2.40
CA ALA A 43 4.65 -6.00 -2.83
C ALA A 43 4.63 -4.97 -1.70
N LEU A 44 4.69 -3.69 -2.06
CA LEU A 44 4.53 -2.56 -1.16
C LEU A 44 3.19 -1.90 -1.41
N TYR A 45 2.30 -2.01 -0.42
CA TYR A 45 1.03 -1.29 -0.40
C TYR A 45 1.26 0.11 0.15
N LEU A 46 1.05 1.12 -0.69
CA LEU A 46 1.24 2.53 -0.38
C LEU A 46 -0.03 3.30 -0.73
N SER A 47 -0.34 4.33 0.05
CA SER A 47 -1.42 5.27 -0.21
C SER A 47 -0.88 6.68 -0.39
N LEU A 48 -1.53 7.52 -1.19
CA LEU A 48 -1.19 8.95 -1.29
C LEU A 48 -1.77 9.77 -0.12
N GLU A 49 -2.69 9.19 0.64
CA GLU A 49 -3.33 9.84 1.78
C GLU A 49 -3.18 9.00 3.07
N PRO A 50 -2.84 9.62 4.22
CA PRO A 50 -2.69 8.90 5.49
C PRO A 50 -3.97 8.19 5.94
N ALA A 51 -5.12 8.85 5.84
CA ALA A 51 -6.41 8.29 6.26
C ALA A 51 -6.75 7.01 5.48
N THR A 52 -6.48 7.02 4.18
CA THR A 52 -6.64 5.87 3.30
C THR A 52 -5.69 4.71 3.67
N ALA A 53 -4.44 5.00 4.07
CA ALA A 53 -3.53 3.96 4.56
C ALA A 53 -4.05 3.27 5.83
N VAL A 54 -4.66 4.05 6.73
CA VAL A 54 -5.27 3.54 7.97
C VAL A 54 -6.51 2.70 7.66
N ALA A 55 -7.40 3.18 6.79
CA ALA A 55 -8.62 2.48 6.41
C ALA A 55 -8.33 1.12 5.76
N GLU A 56 -7.36 1.05 4.85
CA GLU A 56 -6.93 -0.20 4.22
C GLU A 56 -6.31 -1.18 5.22
N PHE A 57 -5.53 -0.70 6.19
CA PHE A 57 -4.94 -1.56 7.20
C PHE A 57 -5.97 -2.13 8.19
N GLN A 58 -7.05 -1.38 8.45
CA GLN A 58 -8.17 -1.87 9.25
C GLN A 58 -9.06 -2.85 8.48
N GLN A 59 -9.00 -2.88 7.14
CA GLN A 59 -9.85 -3.72 6.30
C GLN A 59 -9.71 -5.20 6.68
N GLY A 60 -10.74 -5.75 7.31
CA GLY A 60 -10.76 -7.13 7.83
C GLY A 60 -10.86 -7.23 9.37
N SER A 61 -10.82 -6.10 10.08
CA SER A 61 -11.04 -6.02 11.52
C SER A 61 -12.05 -4.90 11.85
N PRO A 62 -13.00 -5.15 12.77
CA PRO A 62 -13.89 -4.10 13.27
C PRO A 62 -13.15 -3.02 14.07
N PHE A 63 -11.97 -3.35 14.61
CA PHE A 63 -11.12 -2.43 15.36
C PHE A 63 -9.81 -2.17 14.63
N LEU A 64 -9.28 -0.95 14.72
CA LEU A 64 -7.95 -0.64 14.22
C LEU A 64 -6.90 -1.35 15.09
N PRO A 65 -6.14 -2.34 14.57
CA PRO A 65 -5.07 -2.95 15.34
C PRO A 65 -3.90 -1.97 15.50
N PRO A 66 -3.02 -2.16 16.50
CA PRO A 66 -1.87 -1.30 16.69
C PRO A 66 -0.96 -1.35 15.45
N GLY A 67 -0.54 -0.18 14.98
CA GLY A 67 0.28 -0.02 13.80
C GLY A 67 1.16 1.21 13.85
N LEU A 68 2.24 1.19 13.06
CA LEU A 68 3.17 2.31 12.88
C LEU A 68 2.93 2.96 11.51
N LEU A 69 2.42 4.19 11.50
CA LEU A 69 2.22 4.95 10.27
C LEU A 69 3.54 5.56 9.82
N VAL A 70 3.95 5.26 8.58
CA VAL A 70 5.23 5.71 8.02
C VAL A 70 4.97 6.42 6.69
N SER A 71 5.63 7.56 6.51
CA SER A 71 5.70 8.28 5.23
C SER A 71 6.95 7.90 4.43
N TYR A 72 6.78 7.75 3.13
CA TYR A 72 7.81 7.43 2.14
C TYR A 72 7.85 8.51 1.07
N SER A 73 9.02 8.74 0.49
CA SER A 73 9.16 9.51 -0.74
C SER A 73 9.13 8.55 -1.92
N SER A 74 8.18 8.71 -2.84
CA SER A 74 8.12 7.87 -4.03
C SER A 74 9.29 8.20 -4.99
N LEU A 75 10.16 7.22 -5.24
CA LEU A 75 11.25 7.34 -6.23
C LEU A 75 10.94 6.57 -7.53
N MET A 76 9.66 6.34 -7.82
CA MET A 76 9.26 5.40 -8.88
C MET A 76 9.80 5.80 -10.25
N THR A 77 10.79 5.04 -10.72
CA THR A 77 11.07 4.86 -12.13
C THR A 77 9.94 4.04 -12.77
N PRO A 78 9.67 4.18 -14.08
CA PRO A 78 8.48 3.64 -14.73
C PRO A 78 8.26 2.12 -14.59
N GLU A 79 9.28 1.35 -14.19
CA GLU A 79 9.19 -0.11 -14.02
C GLU A 79 8.69 -0.58 -12.65
N ALA A 80 8.63 0.30 -11.64
CA ALA A 80 8.13 -0.05 -10.32
C ALA A 80 6.62 0.21 -10.23
N THR A 81 5.82 -0.86 -10.12
CA THR A 81 4.36 -0.77 -10.00
C THR A 81 3.96 -0.49 -8.55
N CYS A 82 3.57 0.76 -8.23
CA CYS A 82 2.77 1.07 -7.03
C CYS A 82 1.31 0.86 -7.38
N LEU A 83 0.62 -0.06 -6.70
CA LEU A 83 -0.83 0.02 -6.62
C LEU A 83 -1.20 0.92 -5.44
N ALA A 84 -1.45 2.19 -5.71
CA ALA A 84 -2.20 3.06 -4.80
C ALA A 84 -3.65 2.56 -4.81
N THR A 85 -4.06 1.82 -3.78
CA THR A 85 -5.34 1.09 -3.81
C THR A 85 -6.58 1.95 -3.63
N ASN A 86 -6.50 3.28 -3.44
CA ASN A 86 -7.70 4.12 -3.47
C ASN A 86 -7.37 5.54 -3.95
N LEU A 87 -7.38 5.74 -5.26
CA LEU A 87 -7.82 7.02 -5.81
C LEU A 87 -9.36 7.00 -5.78
N PRO A 88 -10.04 8.05 -5.29
CA PRO A 88 -11.50 8.12 -5.38
C PRO A 88 -11.92 8.02 -6.85
N GLY A 89 -12.63 6.94 -7.21
CA GLY A 89 -13.14 6.72 -8.57
C GLY A 89 -12.80 5.37 -9.24
N VAL A 90 -12.14 4.41 -8.56
CA VAL A 90 -11.90 3.07 -9.13
C VAL A 90 -12.96 2.09 -8.63
N ILE A 91 -14.06 1.96 -9.38
CA ILE A 91 -15.02 0.86 -9.24
C ILE A 91 -14.35 -0.41 -9.83
N PRO A 92 -14.41 -1.58 -9.16
CA PRO A 92 -13.99 -2.82 -9.79
C PRO A 92 -15.00 -3.19 -10.89
N GLU A 93 -14.58 -3.13 -12.15
CA GLU A 93 -15.31 -3.72 -13.27
C GLU A 93 -15.47 -5.23 -13.01
N SER A 94 -16.70 -5.64 -12.78
CA SER A 94 -17.14 -7.03 -12.80
C SER A 94 -17.28 -7.48 -14.26
N GLY A 95 -16.43 -8.41 -14.68
CA GLY A 95 -16.50 -9.11 -15.96
C GLY A 95 -15.71 -10.40 -15.90
#